data_AF-A0A935LAV5-F1
#
_entry.id   AF-A0A935LAV5-F1
#
_cell.length_a   1.000
_cell.length_b   1.000
_cell.length_c   1.000
_cell.angle_alpha   90.00
_cell.angle_beta   90.00
_cell.angle_gamma   90.00
#
_symmetry.space_group_name_H-M   'P 1'
#
loop_
_entity.id
_entity.type
_entity.pdbx_description
1 polymer ?
#
loop_
_entity_poly.entity_id
_entity_poly.type
_entity_poly.pdbx_seq_one_letter_code
_entity_poly.pdbx_strand_id
1 'polypeptide(L)'
;MESSPEVVNIERVDDIPLLLAQMKKMEIASLLDAHFPVHGNWQGRSLGEISTVWLSFVLSEGDHRLNSVQDWAAGRLETLKLCLEASDLRELDFSDDRLAQVLDYLGEDDDKWQSYERDQNATLLRVYDLKTQRVRVDSTTAKSYVEISEDGLFQFGHSKQHRPDLPQLKINLSTLDPLGMPLSTTIVSGECADDPLYVPEIRKVQATLDHHGVLYVGDCKMAAFPTRAYVAQSQDYYLCPLPAVQMPAPELQALLAPVLSGQQLLTPVKRALQATPDELEHIADGFILSVTLESGETQWQENRLVVQSFAHAKTQQKGLDKRIERSLQEITSLNQRGRGHKHLDVEQTKAAVQAILKDCGVTDLIHVEYHTQTQTTAKRAYRGQAARDVTRVDVTVQAERDNAAYDERVRTLGWRVFVCNDLELSLEEAVLAYREEYLIERNFNRLRGKMLGMTPLYLDSTIRIKGLIRLLCIGLRVLCIVEHTVREALRRKAEKLAGIYAGNPKRATARPTTEMLLKAFSGIHSVNIRQGDASWNNVSSLNAVQTRILSLLGLPVSIYQGLSRQSE
;
A
#
# COMPACT_ATOMS: atom_id res chain seq x y z
N MET A 1 -0.03 -58.17 -29.91
CA MET A 1 -1.10 -57.19 -29.66
C MET A 1 -0.39 -55.91 -29.31
N GLU A 2 -0.46 -54.88 -30.18
CA GLU A 2 0.01 -53.55 -29.81
C GLU A 2 -0.87 -53.06 -28.65
N SER A 3 -0.25 -52.76 -27.51
CA SER A 3 -0.96 -52.18 -26.37
C SER A 3 -1.57 -50.84 -26.78
N SER A 4 -2.85 -50.61 -26.48
CA SER A 4 -3.48 -49.31 -26.67
C SER A 4 -2.85 -48.25 -25.75
N PRO A 5 -2.71 -46.99 -26.18
CA PRO A 5 -2.21 -45.93 -25.33
C PRO A 5 -3.17 -45.68 -24.16
N GLU A 6 -2.63 -45.64 -22.95
CA GLU A 6 -3.34 -45.38 -21.69
C GLU A 6 -2.91 -44.03 -21.11
N VAL A 7 -3.86 -43.22 -20.66
CA VAL A 7 -3.56 -41.99 -19.91
C VAL A 7 -3.20 -42.39 -18.48
N VAL A 8 -1.96 -42.13 -18.07
CA VAL A 8 -1.46 -42.46 -16.74
C VAL A 8 -1.82 -41.37 -15.73
N ASN A 9 -1.62 -40.11 -16.13
CA ASN A 9 -1.87 -38.96 -15.27
C ASN A 9 -2.15 -37.70 -16.11
N ILE A 10 -2.91 -36.76 -15.55
CA ILE A 10 -3.13 -35.43 -16.12
C ILE A 10 -2.76 -34.39 -15.06
N GLU A 11 -1.76 -33.58 -15.35
CA GLU A 11 -1.31 -32.50 -14.48
C GLU A 11 -1.78 -31.15 -15.00
N ARG A 12 -2.17 -30.26 -14.08
CA ARG A 12 -2.41 -28.85 -14.38
C ARG A 12 -1.10 -28.07 -14.30
N VAL A 13 -0.64 -27.59 -15.45
CA VAL A 13 0.62 -26.86 -15.63
C VAL A 13 0.42 -25.37 -15.40
N ASP A 14 -0.64 -24.81 -15.99
CA ASP A 14 -1.03 -23.40 -15.88
C ASP A 14 0.15 -22.40 -16.02
N ASP A 15 0.34 -21.50 -15.06
CA ASP A 15 1.35 -20.44 -15.01
C ASP A 15 2.67 -20.86 -14.33
N ILE A 16 2.79 -22.12 -13.88
CA ILE A 16 3.93 -22.59 -13.08
C ILE A 16 5.27 -22.53 -13.85
N PRO A 17 5.38 -22.99 -15.11
CA PRO A 17 6.63 -22.88 -15.85
C PRO A 17 7.07 -21.42 -16.06
N LEU A 18 6.11 -20.51 -16.28
CA LEU A 18 6.39 -19.07 -16.38
C LEU A 18 6.96 -18.54 -15.07
N LEU A 19 6.33 -18.83 -13.94
CA LEU A 19 6.77 -18.37 -12.61
C LEU A 19 8.16 -18.90 -12.27
N LEU A 20 8.41 -20.20 -12.46
CA LEU A 20 9.72 -20.81 -12.19
C LEU A 20 10.81 -20.24 -13.12
N ALA A 21 10.54 -20.10 -14.41
CA ALA A 21 11.49 -19.51 -15.35
C ALA A 21 11.80 -18.03 -15.02
N GLN A 22 10.77 -17.28 -14.62
CA GLN A 22 10.93 -15.90 -14.18
C GLN A 22 11.76 -15.81 -12.89
N MET A 23 11.51 -16.66 -11.90
CA MET A 23 12.29 -16.68 -10.66
C MET A 23 13.73 -17.16 -10.86
N LYS A 24 13.96 -18.07 -11.82
CA LYS A 24 15.31 -18.47 -12.27
C LYS A 24 16.06 -17.29 -12.87
N LYS A 25 15.40 -16.48 -13.74
CA LYS A 25 15.97 -15.24 -14.29
C LYS A 25 16.26 -14.18 -13.22
N MET A 26 15.55 -14.22 -12.10
CA MET A 26 15.77 -13.34 -10.94
C MET A 26 16.82 -13.89 -9.95
N GLU A 27 17.42 -15.05 -10.23
CA GLU A 27 18.44 -15.72 -9.40
C GLU A 27 18.00 -15.95 -7.94
N ILE A 28 16.69 -16.07 -7.69
CA ILE A 28 16.15 -16.18 -6.33
C ILE A 28 16.71 -17.40 -5.59
N ALA A 29 16.67 -18.58 -6.22
CA ALA A 29 17.11 -19.81 -5.56
C ALA A 29 18.60 -19.76 -5.19
N SER A 30 19.47 -19.42 -6.15
CA SER A 30 20.91 -19.37 -5.93
C SER A 30 21.32 -18.33 -4.88
N LEU A 31 20.65 -17.18 -4.84
CA LEU A 31 20.90 -16.17 -3.81
C LEU A 31 20.42 -16.63 -2.43
N LEU A 32 19.25 -17.26 -2.35
CA LEU A 32 18.78 -17.83 -1.08
C LEU A 32 19.76 -18.87 -0.54
N ASP A 33 20.25 -19.78 -1.37
CA ASP A 33 21.22 -20.80 -0.95
C ASP A 33 22.56 -20.20 -0.51
N ALA A 34 23.00 -19.11 -1.15
CA ALA A 34 24.23 -18.43 -0.80
C ALA A 34 24.15 -17.71 0.57
N HIS A 35 23.02 -17.08 0.88
CA HIS A 35 22.85 -16.28 2.09
C HIS A 35 22.31 -17.07 3.28
N PHE A 36 21.62 -18.19 3.04
CA PHE A 36 21.02 -19.04 4.07
C PHE A 36 21.59 -20.46 4.01
N PRO A 37 22.87 -20.65 4.38
CA PRO A 37 23.47 -21.97 4.39
C PRO A 37 22.75 -22.87 5.39
N VAL A 38 22.29 -24.01 4.89
CA VAL A 38 21.51 -24.98 5.65
C VAL A 38 22.41 -25.90 6.49
N HIS A 39 21.88 -26.39 7.61
CA HIS A 39 22.54 -27.41 8.42
C HIS A 39 22.78 -28.69 7.60
N GLY A 40 23.85 -29.44 7.91
CA GLY A 40 24.20 -30.69 7.21
C GLY A 40 23.16 -31.83 7.29
N ASN A 41 22.06 -31.63 8.03
CA ASN A 41 20.92 -32.56 8.07
C ASN A 41 19.90 -32.26 6.96
N TRP A 42 20.05 -31.13 6.26
CA TRP A 42 19.24 -30.78 5.12
C TRP A 42 19.66 -31.65 3.93
N GLN A 43 18.82 -32.62 3.58
CA GLN A 43 19.02 -33.52 2.44
C GLN A 43 18.00 -33.24 1.34
N GLY A 44 18.32 -33.60 0.09
CA GLY A 44 17.44 -33.38 -1.06
C GLY A 44 17.62 -31.99 -1.67
N ARG A 45 16.52 -31.40 -2.13
CA ARG A 45 16.53 -30.11 -2.85
C ARG A 45 16.97 -28.96 -1.97
N SER A 46 17.60 -27.96 -2.59
CA SER A 46 18.12 -26.77 -1.92
C SER A 46 17.02 -25.91 -1.29
N LEU A 47 17.39 -25.06 -0.32
CA LEU A 47 16.45 -24.13 0.33
C LEU A 47 15.85 -23.16 -0.70
N GLY A 48 16.69 -22.67 -1.61
CA GLY A 48 16.31 -21.79 -2.69
C GLY A 48 15.29 -22.43 -3.64
N GLU A 49 15.53 -23.66 -4.08
CA GLU A 49 14.60 -24.36 -4.98
C GLU A 49 13.25 -24.62 -4.30
N ILE A 50 13.24 -25.12 -3.06
CA ILE A 50 12.00 -25.33 -2.31
C ILE A 50 11.24 -24.00 -2.17
N SER A 51 11.94 -22.91 -1.86
CA SER A 51 11.35 -21.58 -1.76
C SER A 51 10.75 -21.10 -3.08
N THR A 52 11.39 -21.34 -4.23
CA THR A 52 10.84 -20.94 -5.54
C THR A 52 9.61 -21.74 -5.96
N VAL A 53 9.53 -23.02 -5.63
CA VAL A 53 8.32 -23.82 -5.89
C VAL A 53 7.19 -23.34 -4.97
N TRP A 54 7.49 -23.10 -3.69
CA TRP A 54 6.50 -22.56 -2.77
C TRP A 54 6.01 -21.18 -3.19
N LEU A 55 6.90 -20.29 -3.64
CA LEU A 55 6.51 -19.00 -4.22
C LEU A 55 5.63 -19.18 -5.46
N SER A 56 5.87 -20.19 -6.29
CA SER A 56 5.01 -20.49 -7.44
C SER A 56 3.61 -20.90 -7.00
N PHE A 57 3.50 -21.72 -5.95
CA PHE A 57 2.21 -22.05 -5.31
C PHE A 57 1.50 -20.79 -4.81
N VAL A 58 2.19 -19.95 -4.05
CA VAL A 58 1.62 -18.70 -3.50
C VAL A 58 1.08 -17.81 -4.62
N LEU A 59 1.89 -17.56 -5.66
CA LEU A 59 1.54 -16.65 -6.74
C LEU A 59 0.43 -17.19 -7.67
N SER A 60 0.36 -18.53 -7.85
CA SER A 60 -0.68 -19.20 -8.66
C SER A 60 -2.01 -19.32 -7.92
N GLU A 61 -1.98 -19.84 -6.69
CA GLU A 61 -3.19 -20.18 -5.95
C GLU A 61 -3.72 -19.04 -5.07
N GLY A 62 -2.84 -18.09 -4.69
CA GLY A 62 -3.18 -17.07 -3.71
C GLY A 62 -3.25 -17.60 -2.27
N ASP A 63 -2.44 -18.62 -1.97
CA ASP A 63 -2.44 -19.32 -0.69
C ASP A 63 -1.00 -19.47 -0.17
N HIS A 64 -0.79 -19.20 1.12
CA HIS A 64 0.52 -19.28 1.77
C HIS A 64 0.60 -20.37 2.83
N ARG A 65 -0.47 -21.15 3.03
CA ARG A 65 -0.52 -22.17 4.08
C ARG A 65 0.39 -23.34 3.75
N LEU A 66 1.23 -23.72 4.72
CA LEU A 66 2.26 -24.75 4.57
C LEU A 66 1.64 -26.12 4.25
N ASN A 67 0.57 -26.47 4.95
CA ASN A 67 -0.12 -27.75 4.82
C ASN A 67 -0.77 -28.02 3.46
N SER A 68 -0.87 -27.01 2.59
CA SER A 68 -1.52 -27.13 1.27
C SER A 68 -0.53 -27.38 0.13
N VAL A 69 0.77 -27.19 0.37
CA VAL A 69 1.79 -27.19 -0.69
C VAL A 69 2.17 -28.61 -1.11
N GLN A 70 2.25 -29.56 -0.19
CA GLN A 70 2.59 -30.96 -0.50
C GLN A 70 1.58 -31.58 -1.46
N ASP A 71 0.28 -31.54 -1.12
CA ASP A 71 -0.80 -32.08 -1.96
C ASP A 71 -0.87 -31.35 -3.31
N TRP A 72 -0.62 -30.04 -3.30
CA TRP A 72 -0.50 -29.27 -4.53
C TRP A 72 0.67 -29.79 -5.37
N ALA A 73 1.88 -29.92 -4.81
CA ALA A 73 3.05 -30.39 -5.55
C ALA A 73 2.86 -31.82 -6.10
N ALA A 74 2.23 -32.71 -5.32
CA ALA A 74 1.91 -34.08 -5.73
C ALA A 74 1.07 -34.14 -7.02
N GLY A 75 0.10 -33.24 -7.18
CA GLY A 75 -0.74 -33.15 -8.38
C GLY A 75 -0.04 -32.60 -9.64
N ARG A 76 1.22 -32.22 -9.56
CA ARG A 76 2.02 -31.64 -10.66
C ARG A 76 3.50 -32.00 -10.60
N LEU A 77 3.81 -33.16 -10.01
CA LEU A 77 5.18 -33.52 -9.67
C LEU A 77 6.06 -33.68 -10.92
N GLU A 78 5.54 -34.25 -12.01
CA GLU A 78 6.31 -34.41 -13.24
C GLU A 78 6.59 -33.06 -13.91
N THR A 79 5.62 -32.15 -13.89
CA THR A 79 5.81 -30.76 -14.35
C THR A 79 6.91 -30.07 -13.55
N LEU A 80 6.91 -30.20 -12.22
CA LEU A 80 7.95 -29.60 -11.37
C LEU A 80 9.33 -30.22 -11.61
N LYS A 81 9.42 -31.55 -11.70
CA LYS A 81 10.66 -32.27 -12.04
C LYS A 81 11.26 -31.77 -13.35
N LEU A 82 10.43 -31.61 -14.39
CA LEU A 82 10.89 -31.15 -15.69
C LEU A 82 11.30 -29.67 -15.69
N CYS A 83 10.56 -28.81 -14.98
CA CYS A 83 10.90 -27.38 -14.88
C CYS A 83 12.20 -27.13 -14.11
N LEU A 84 12.47 -27.94 -13.09
CA LEU A 84 13.64 -27.81 -12.21
C LEU A 84 14.82 -28.69 -12.64
N GLU A 85 14.64 -29.52 -13.67
CA GLU A 85 15.63 -30.53 -14.09
C GLU A 85 16.01 -31.48 -12.92
N ALA A 86 15.01 -31.89 -12.14
CA ALA A 86 15.16 -32.53 -10.83
C ALA A 86 14.43 -33.87 -10.77
N SER A 87 14.99 -34.93 -11.37
CA SER A 87 14.32 -36.25 -11.46
C SER A 87 14.05 -36.90 -10.09
N ASP A 88 14.80 -36.51 -9.07
CA ASP A 88 14.72 -37.00 -7.68
C ASP A 88 13.74 -36.20 -6.81
N LEU A 89 13.05 -35.18 -7.35
CA LEU A 89 12.07 -34.38 -6.63
C LEU A 89 10.90 -35.24 -6.14
N ARG A 90 10.53 -35.06 -4.88
CA ARG A 90 9.41 -35.76 -4.23
C ARG A 90 8.44 -34.75 -3.65
N GLU A 91 7.17 -35.16 -3.52
CA GLU A 91 6.16 -34.37 -2.81
C GLU A 91 6.57 -34.02 -1.37
N LEU A 92 7.29 -34.93 -0.69
CA LEU A 92 7.78 -34.72 0.68
C LEU A 92 8.83 -33.62 0.81
N ASP A 93 9.45 -33.18 -0.30
CA ASP A 93 10.32 -31.99 -0.26
C ASP A 93 9.49 -30.71 0.01
N PHE A 94 8.16 -30.78 -0.05
CA PHE A 94 7.21 -29.70 0.23
C PHE A 94 6.30 -29.97 1.43
N SER A 95 6.71 -30.86 2.35
CA SER A 95 5.99 -31.06 3.61
C SER A 95 5.95 -29.77 4.43
N ASP A 96 4.94 -29.64 5.28
CA ASP A 96 4.79 -28.48 6.16
C ASP A 96 5.99 -28.30 7.12
N ASP A 97 6.54 -29.39 7.65
CA ASP A 97 7.78 -29.38 8.43
C ASP A 97 8.95 -28.76 7.65
N ARG A 98 9.08 -29.10 6.36
CA ARG A 98 10.16 -28.60 5.50
C ARG A 98 9.99 -27.12 5.19
N LEU A 99 8.77 -26.70 4.91
CA LEU A 99 8.44 -25.29 4.66
C LEU A 99 8.57 -24.46 5.94
N ALA A 100 8.26 -25.02 7.11
CA ALA A 100 8.49 -24.36 8.39
C ALA A 100 9.98 -24.08 8.61
N GLN A 101 10.86 -25.01 8.26
CA GLN A 101 12.32 -24.79 8.32
C GLN A 101 12.76 -23.66 7.39
N VAL A 102 12.20 -23.57 6.16
CA VAL A 102 12.48 -22.42 5.26
C VAL A 102 12.15 -21.11 5.96
N LEU A 103 11.00 -21.02 6.64
CA LEU A 103 10.62 -19.83 7.38
C LEU A 103 11.54 -19.54 8.56
N ASP A 104 12.03 -20.57 9.25
CA ASP A 104 12.99 -20.43 10.35
C ASP A 104 14.28 -19.77 9.83
N TYR A 105 14.88 -20.27 8.73
CA TYR A 105 16.07 -19.66 8.11
C TYR A 105 15.84 -18.23 7.66
N LEU A 106 14.70 -17.95 7.02
CA LEU A 106 14.39 -16.60 6.54
C LEU A 106 14.07 -15.64 7.69
N GLY A 107 13.60 -16.12 8.84
CA GLY A 107 13.11 -15.31 9.95
C GLY A 107 14.14 -15.04 11.06
N GLU A 108 15.12 -15.92 11.24
CA GLU A 108 16.00 -15.91 12.41
C GLU A 108 17.05 -14.78 12.39
N ASP A 109 17.63 -14.50 11.22
CA ASP A 109 18.80 -13.61 11.09
C ASP A 109 18.50 -12.40 10.19
N ASP A 110 18.56 -11.20 10.76
CA ASP A 110 18.27 -9.94 10.07
C ASP A 110 19.41 -9.45 9.19
N ASP A 111 20.64 -9.82 9.50
CA ASP A 111 21.82 -9.41 8.75
C ASP A 111 21.98 -10.27 7.50
N LYS A 112 21.69 -11.58 7.59
CA LYS A 112 21.58 -12.46 6.42
C LYS A 112 20.47 -12.01 5.48
N TRP A 113 19.30 -11.66 6.02
CA TRP A 113 18.21 -11.14 5.20
C TRP A 113 18.57 -9.84 4.50
N GLN A 114 19.17 -8.87 5.23
CA GLN A 114 19.61 -7.61 4.61
C GLN A 114 20.67 -7.83 3.52
N SER A 115 21.59 -8.78 3.73
CA SER A 115 22.58 -9.15 2.72
C SER A 115 21.93 -9.76 1.48
N TYR A 116 20.97 -10.67 1.66
CA TYR A 116 20.17 -11.23 0.55
C TYR A 116 19.38 -10.14 -0.18
N GLU A 117 18.71 -9.23 0.53
CA GLU A 117 17.97 -8.13 -0.12
C GLU A 117 18.90 -7.26 -0.97
N ARG A 118 20.07 -6.89 -0.45
CA ARG A 118 21.04 -6.09 -1.19
C ARG A 118 21.49 -6.78 -2.49
N ASP A 119 21.89 -8.04 -2.41
CA ASP A 119 22.47 -8.77 -3.55
C ASP A 119 21.38 -9.13 -4.59
N GLN A 120 20.16 -9.42 -4.12
CA GLN A 120 19.01 -9.59 -5.00
C GLN A 120 18.61 -8.26 -5.68
N ASN A 121 18.58 -7.15 -4.95
CA ASN A 121 18.32 -5.83 -5.55
C ASN A 121 19.38 -5.51 -6.61
N ALA A 122 20.67 -5.68 -6.32
CA ALA A 122 21.74 -5.45 -7.28
C ALA A 122 21.55 -6.29 -8.56
N THR A 123 21.15 -7.56 -8.39
CA THR A 123 20.82 -8.44 -9.51
C THR A 123 19.65 -7.90 -10.33
N LEU A 124 18.54 -7.51 -9.69
CA LEU A 124 17.35 -7.01 -10.38
C LEU A 124 17.59 -5.66 -11.08
N LEU A 125 18.31 -4.74 -10.43
CA LEU A 125 18.68 -3.45 -11.01
C LEU A 125 19.49 -3.64 -12.31
N ARG A 126 20.46 -4.56 -12.28
CA ARG A 126 21.32 -4.88 -13.43
C ARG A 126 20.57 -5.64 -14.53
N VAL A 127 19.83 -6.70 -14.19
CA VAL A 127 19.17 -7.58 -15.18
C VAL A 127 18.03 -6.86 -15.90
N TYR A 128 17.34 -5.95 -15.22
CA TYR A 128 16.18 -5.25 -15.77
C TYR A 128 16.45 -3.78 -16.14
N ASP A 129 17.70 -3.30 -16.01
CA ASP A 129 18.13 -1.92 -16.33
C ASP A 129 17.20 -0.87 -15.68
N LEU A 130 17.03 -0.99 -14.37
CA LEU A 130 16.07 -0.19 -13.60
C LEU A 130 16.67 1.16 -13.21
N LYS A 131 15.90 2.23 -13.40
CA LYS A 131 16.28 3.57 -12.96
C LYS A 131 16.07 3.74 -11.46
N THR A 132 17.08 4.28 -10.78
CA THR A 132 17.15 4.39 -9.31
C THR A 132 17.03 5.82 -8.82
N GLN A 133 16.11 6.60 -9.39
CA GLN A 133 16.00 8.04 -9.12
C GLN A 133 15.06 8.39 -7.96
N ARG A 134 14.11 7.51 -7.65
CA ARG A 134 13.06 7.80 -6.66
C ARG A 134 12.67 6.56 -5.88
N VAL A 135 12.59 6.72 -4.56
CA VAL A 135 12.23 5.66 -3.62
C VAL A 135 11.13 6.16 -2.70
N ARG A 136 10.14 5.32 -2.42
CA ARG A 136 9.06 5.61 -1.47
C ARG A 136 9.24 4.82 -0.21
N VAL A 137 9.05 5.46 0.94
CA VAL A 137 9.11 4.81 2.24
C VAL A 137 7.78 5.00 2.93
N ASP A 138 7.11 3.90 3.27
CA ASP A 138 5.88 3.91 4.07
C ASP A 138 5.77 2.59 4.85
N SER A 139 4.98 2.61 5.90
CA SER A 139 4.70 1.47 6.77
C SER A 139 3.28 0.95 6.60
N THR A 140 3.06 -0.31 6.94
CA THR A 140 1.73 -0.87 7.13
C THR A 140 1.70 -1.74 8.36
N THR A 141 0.50 -2.03 8.87
CA THR A 141 0.32 -3.02 9.94
C THR A 141 -0.32 -4.31 9.44
N ALA A 142 0.09 -5.44 10.03
CA ALA A 142 -0.51 -6.75 9.85
C ALA A 142 -0.99 -7.26 11.22
N LYS A 143 -2.28 -7.56 11.32
CA LYS A 143 -2.92 -8.03 12.56
C LYS A 143 -2.85 -9.54 12.68
N SER A 144 -2.83 -10.04 13.90
CA SER A 144 -2.87 -11.47 14.22
C SER A 144 -3.78 -11.75 15.41
N TYR A 145 -4.03 -13.03 15.66
CA TYR A 145 -4.73 -13.56 16.83
C TYR A 145 -3.78 -14.21 17.84
N VAL A 146 -2.46 -14.05 17.64
CA VAL A 146 -1.41 -14.53 18.53
C VAL A 146 -1.45 -13.79 19.87
N GLU A 147 -1.12 -14.48 20.95
CA GLU A 147 -1.00 -13.87 22.28
C GLU A 147 0.16 -12.88 22.35
N ILE A 148 -0.02 -11.79 23.11
CA ILE A 148 1.01 -10.79 23.32
C ILE A 148 1.98 -11.28 24.39
N SER A 149 3.28 -11.13 24.14
CA SER A 149 4.33 -11.25 25.15
C SER A 149 5.00 -9.90 25.39
N GLU A 150 5.62 -9.70 26.55
CA GLU A 150 6.17 -8.40 26.98
C GLU A 150 7.17 -7.79 25.98
N ASP A 151 8.01 -8.61 25.36
CA ASP A 151 8.97 -8.22 24.31
C ASP A 151 8.63 -8.82 22.93
N GLY A 152 7.36 -9.18 22.73
CA GLY A 152 6.90 -9.84 21.51
C GLY A 152 6.78 -8.89 20.32
N LEU A 153 6.92 -9.45 19.11
CA LEU A 153 6.73 -8.73 17.84
C LEU A 153 5.27 -8.24 17.64
N PHE A 154 4.31 -8.89 18.29
CA PHE A 154 2.89 -8.57 18.19
C PHE A 154 2.45 -7.76 19.41
N GLN A 155 2.08 -6.50 19.19
CA GLN A 155 1.66 -5.57 20.23
C GLN A 155 0.44 -4.76 19.81
N PHE A 156 -0.25 -4.17 20.78
CA PHE A 156 -1.29 -3.17 20.49
C PHE A 156 -0.65 -1.87 20.03
N GLY A 157 -1.24 -1.25 19.00
CA GLY A 157 -0.77 0.04 18.51
C GLY A 157 -1.82 0.73 17.65
N HIS A 158 -1.41 1.81 16.98
CA HIS A 158 -2.30 2.51 16.06
C HIS A 158 -2.66 1.61 14.86
N SER A 159 -3.93 1.20 14.77
CA SER A 159 -4.40 0.26 13.76
C SER A 159 -4.77 0.96 12.46
N LYS A 160 -3.95 0.80 11.40
CA LYS A 160 -4.30 1.25 10.03
C LYS A 160 -5.49 0.50 9.42
N GLN A 161 -5.97 -0.58 10.06
CA GLN A 161 -7.08 -1.43 9.60
C GLN A 161 -8.35 -1.31 10.47
N HIS A 162 -8.45 -0.28 11.33
CA HIS A 162 -9.59 -0.04 12.21
C HIS A 162 -9.94 -1.22 13.15
N ARG A 163 -8.91 -1.98 13.59
CA ARG A 163 -9.01 -3.06 14.58
C ARG A 163 -7.99 -2.85 15.69
N PRO A 164 -8.18 -1.84 16.56
CA PRO A 164 -7.27 -1.56 17.69
C PRO A 164 -7.36 -2.63 18.78
N ASP A 165 -8.36 -3.51 18.71
CA ASP A 165 -8.61 -4.63 19.62
C ASP A 165 -7.74 -5.86 19.34
N LEU A 166 -6.96 -5.87 18.25
CA LEU A 166 -6.09 -6.98 17.88
C LEU A 166 -4.62 -6.58 17.96
N PRO A 167 -3.74 -7.49 18.39
CA PRO A 167 -2.31 -7.27 18.29
C PRO A 167 -1.87 -7.23 16.82
N GLN A 168 -0.86 -6.41 16.55
CA GLN A 168 -0.34 -6.19 15.23
C GLN A 168 1.18 -6.15 15.24
N LEU A 169 1.77 -6.42 14.09
CA LEU A 169 3.14 -6.05 13.77
C LEU A 169 3.13 -4.96 12.70
N LYS A 170 4.27 -4.32 12.50
CA LYS A 170 4.47 -3.28 11.48
C LYS A 170 5.51 -3.73 10.47
N ILE A 171 5.21 -3.46 9.20
CA ILE A 171 6.06 -3.74 8.05
C ILE A 171 6.38 -2.39 7.40
N ASN A 172 7.64 -1.99 7.41
CA ASN A 172 8.14 -0.83 6.69
C ASN A 172 8.74 -1.29 5.36
N LEU A 173 8.37 -0.64 4.26
CA LEU A 173 8.89 -0.95 2.93
C LEU A 173 9.51 0.30 2.31
N SER A 174 10.70 0.14 1.72
CA SER A 174 11.20 1.08 0.72
C SER A 174 10.92 0.51 -0.67
N THR A 175 10.30 1.29 -1.56
CA THR A 175 9.93 0.81 -2.89
C THR A 175 10.47 1.70 -4.00
N LEU A 176 10.99 1.09 -5.07
CA LEU A 176 11.56 1.79 -6.21
C LEU A 176 10.49 2.20 -7.22
N ASP A 177 10.40 3.50 -7.51
CA ASP A 177 9.53 4.04 -8.55
C ASP A 177 10.11 3.84 -9.96
N PRO A 178 9.27 3.79 -11.01
CA PRO A 178 7.80 3.80 -10.99
C PRO A 178 7.19 2.39 -10.82
N LEU A 179 8.03 1.37 -10.66
CA LEU A 179 7.61 -0.03 -10.73
C LEU A 179 7.04 -0.55 -9.40
N GLY A 180 7.37 0.14 -8.30
CA GLY A 180 6.99 -0.23 -6.94
C GLY A 180 7.80 -1.42 -6.42
N MET A 181 9.04 -1.64 -6.84
CA MET A 181 9.79 -2.83 -6.39
C MET A 181 10.21 -2.66 -4.93
N PRO A 182 9.91 -3.58 -4.00
CA PRO A 182 10.51 -3.53 -2.67
C PRO A 182 12.05 -3.59 -2.76
N LEU A 183 12.73 -2.59 -2.20
CA LEU A 183 14.18 -2.55 -2.02
C LEU A 183 14.56 -3.01 -0.62
N SER A 184 13.82 -2.59 0.41
CA SER A 184 14.04 -3.04 1.78
C SER A 184 12.73 -3.41 2.45
N THR A 185 12.80 -4.41 3.34
CA THR A 185 11.69 -4.83 4.19
C THR A 185 12.15 -4.88 5.64
N THR A 186 11.51 -4.09 6.50
CA THR A 186 11.73 -4.14 7.94
C THR A 186 10.46 -4.49 8.68
N ILE A 187 10.57 -5.43 9.60
CA ILE A 187 9.46 -5.94 10.41
C ILE A 187 9.76 -5.57 11.86
N VAL A 188 8.91 -4.73 12.44
CA VAL A 188 9.03 -4.22 13.82
C VAL A 188 7.73 -4.44 14.56
N SER A 189 7.79 -4.24 15.87
CA SER A 189 6.64 -4.42 16.73
C SER A 189 5.54 -3.38 16.47
N GLY A 190 4.29 -3.75 16.75
CA GLY A 190 3.09 -3.01 16.35
C GLY A 190 2.91 -1.61 16.95
N GLU A 191 3.52 -1.37 18.11
CA GLU A 191 3.49 -0.13 18.90
C GLU A 191 4.57 0.87 18.48
N CYS A 192 5.62 0.41 17.78
CA CYS A 192 6.71 1.25 17.32
C CYS A 192 6.19 2.44 16.50
N ALA A 193 6.68 3.66 16.76
CA ALA A 193 6.33 4.84 15.98
C ALA A 193 6.89 4.76 14.54
N ASP A 194 6.30 5.49 13.59
CA ASP A 194 6.78 5.53 12.19
C ASP A 194 8.01 6.43 12.01
N ASP A 195 8.02 7.59 12.68
CA ASP A 195 9.06 8.61 12.60
C ASP A 195 10.51 8.05 12.69
N PRO A 196 10.87 7.16 13.65
CA PRO A 196 12.23 6.61 13.76
C PRO A 196 12.59 5.57 12.68
N LEU A 197 11.64 5.10 11.88
CA LEU A 197 11.87 4.02 10.91
C LEU A 197 12.39 4.52 9.56
N TYR A 198 12.25 5.81 9.24
CA TYR A 198 12.67 6.37 7.95
C TYR A 198 14.18 6.30 7.71
N VAL A 199 15.00 6.83 8.62
CA VAL A 199 16.47 6.86 8.45
C VAL A 199 17.08 5.45 8.34
N PRO A 200 16.69 4.46 9.19
CA PRO A 200 17.14 3.08 9.02
C PRO A 200 16.79 2.49 7.65
N GLU A 201 15.59 2.73 7.12
CA GLU A 201 15.22 2.26 5.77
C GLU A 201 16.02 2.94 4.67
N ILE A 202 16.18 4.26 4.75
CA ILE A 202 16.96 5.03 3.80
C ILE A 202 18.40 4.52 3.76
N ARG A 203 19.00 4.20 4.92
CA ARG A 203 20.34 3.57 4.99
C ARG A 203 20.43 2.24 4.27
N LYS A 204 19.42 1.38 4.41
CA LYS A 204 19.37 0.08 3.72
C LYS A 204 19.31 0.25 2.20
N VAL A 205 18.53 1.24 1.75
CA VAL A 205 18.44 1.63 0.34
C VAL A 205 19.77 2.19 -0.15
N GLN A 206 20.39 3.13 0.57
CA GLN A 206 21.71 3.69 0.24
C GLN A 206 22.81 2.63 0.20
N ALA A 207 22.76 1.63 1.08
CA ALA A 207 23.70 0.50 1.04
C ALA A 207 23.49 -0.42 -0.18
N THR A 208 22.35 -0.33 -0.84
CA THR A 208 22.03 -1.05 -2.08
C THR A 208 22.34 -0.23 -3.33
N LEU A 209 22.05 1.08 -3.28
CA LEU A 209 22.24 2.00 -4.40
C LEU A 209 23.64 2.62 -4.32
N ASP A 210 24.50 2.33 -5.29
CA ASP A 210 25.89 2.83 -5.32
C ASP A 210 25.99 4.29 -5.84
N HIS A 211 25.01 5.14 -5.54
CA HIS A 211 25.00 6.55 -5.93
C HIS A 211 24.11 7.41 -5.03
N HIS A 212 24.33 8.73 -5.09
CA HIS A 212 23.52 9.77 -4.44
C HIS A 212 22.53 10.42 -5.41
N GLY A 213 21.75 11.39 -4.92
CA GLY A 213 20.76 12.13 -5.69
C GLY A 213 19.43 11.38 -5.84
N VAL A 214 19.13 10.47 -4.91
CA VAL A 214 17.87 9.72 -4.87
C VAL A 214 16.79 10.56 -4.18
N LEU A 215 15.62 10.69 -4.81
CA LEU A 215 14.47 11.35 -4.20
C LEU A 215 13.66 10.36 -3.34
N TYR A 216 13.70 10.53 -2.02
CA TYR A 216 12.89 9.80 -1.06
C TYR A 216 11.54 10.49 -0.82
N VAL A 217 10.45 9.78 -1.06
CA VAL A 217 9.08 10.28 -0.85
C VAL A 217 8.43 9.54 0.31
N GLY A 218 7.80 10.27 1.23
CA GLY A 218 7.15 9.68 2.40
C GLY A 218 6.05 10.56 2.97
N ASP A 219 5.39 10.04 4.00
CA ASP A 219 4.28 10.73 4.67
C ASP A 219 4.79 11.86 5.59
N CYS A 220 3.87 12.50 6.31
CA CYS A 220 4.22 13.63 7.18
C CYS A 220 5.18 13.28 8.34
N LYS A 221 5.37 12.00 8.66
CA LYS A 221 6.32 11.54 9.68
C LYS A 221 7.76 11.59 9.19
N MET A 222 7.97 11.47 7.88
CA MET A 222 9.28 11.68 7.26
C MET A 222 9.78 13.13 7.45
N ALA A 223 8.88 14.09 7.63
CA ALA A 223 9.22 15.50 7.79
C ALA A 223 9.96 15.81 9.11
N ALA A 224 10.16 14.84 10.00
CA ALA A 224 10.95 15.01 11.21
C ALA A 224 12.30 15.65 10.88
N PHE A 225 12.69 16.69 11.64
CA PHE A 225 13.91 17.45 11.36
C PHE A 225 15.18 16.60 11.29
N PRO A 226 15.42 15.62 12.20
CA PRO A 226 16.59 14.73 12.09
C PRO A 226 16.61 13.90 10.81
N THR A 227 15.45 13.47 10.31
CA THR A 227 15.33 12.72 9.06
C THR A 227 15.71 13.59 7.87
N ARG A 228 15.18 14.82 7.79
CA ARG A 228 15.52 15.77 6.71
C ARG A 228 17.00 16.15 6.72
N ALA A 229 17.56 16.42 7.91
CA ALA A 229 18.98 16.70 8.07
C ALA A 229 19.85 15.54 7.58
N TYR A 230 19.50 14.29 7.95
CA TYR A 230 20.22 13.09 7.51
C TYR A 230 20.20 12.91 5.98
N VAL A 231 19.03 13.08 5.35
CA VAL A 231 18.89 12.95 3.88
C VAL A 231 19.70 14.01 3.16
N ALA A 232 19.64 15.27 3.61
CA ALA A 232 20.44 16.35 3.04
C ALA A 232 21.96 16.10 3.21
N GLN A 233 22.39 15.63 4.39
CA GLN A 233 23.80 15.28 4.65
C GLN A 233 24.31 14.15 3.77
N SER A 234 23.44 13.21 3.40
CA SER A 234 23.78 12.09 2.51
C SER A 234 23.67 12.43 1.02
N GLN A 235 23.51 13.72 0.68
CA GLN A 235 23.43 14.23 -0.69
C GLN A 235 22.25 13.64 -1.50
N ASP A 236 21.22 13.20 -0.78
CA ASP A 236 19.96 12.73 -1.36
C ASP A 236 18.86 13.77 -1.15
N TYR A 237 17.71 13.51 -1.78
CA TYR A 237 16.57 14.40 -1.74
C TYR A 237 15.41 13.79 -0.96
N TYR A 238 14.58 14.62 -0.34
CA TYR A 238 13.32 14.22 0.29
C TYR A 238 12.14 14.98 -0.31
N LEU A 239 10.95 14.39 -0.25
CA LEU A 239 9.68 15.03 -0.54
C LEU A 239 8.60 14.49 0.40
N CYS A 240 8.10 15.34 1.28
CA CYS A 240 7.06 14.96 2.24
C CYS A 240 6.21 16.17 2.66
N PRO A 241 4.94 15.96 3.08
CA PRO A 241 4.11 17.03 3.63
C PRO A 241 4.58 17.44 5.04
N LEU A 242 4.52 18.72 5.37
CA LEU A 242 4.71 19.18 6.75
C LEU A 242 3.48 18.85 7.61
N PRO A 243 3.64 18.22 8.79
CA PRO A 243 2.54 18.03 9.73
C PRO A 243 2.15 19.35 10.39
N ALA A 244 0.94 19.41 10.97
CA ALA A 244 0.43 20.62 11.64
C ALA A 244 1.31 21.13 12.80
N VAL A 245 2.14 20.27 13.38
CA VAL A 245 3.13 20.66 14.40
C VAL A 245 4.26 21.51 13.80
N GLN A 246 4.65 21.23 12.55
CA GLN A 246 5.70 21.95 11.82
C GLN A 246 5.16 23.05 10.89
N MET A 247 3.85 23.01 10.60
CA MET A 247 3.13 24.04 9.87
C MET A 247 1.81 24.35 10.59
N PRO A 248 1.86 25.07 11.73
CA PRO A 248 0.68 25.47 12.48
C PRO A 248 -0.28 26.32 11.66
N ALA A 249 -1.57 26.31 12.03
CA ALA A 249 -2.60 27.08 11.32
C ALA A 249 -2.26 28.57 11.15
N PRO A 250 -1.72 29.29 12.15
CA PRO A 250 -1.33 30.70 11.96
C PRO A 250 -0.22 30.90 10.92
N GLU A 251 0.78 30.00 10.86
CA GLU A 251 1.85 30.07 9.86
C GLU A 251 1.32 29.79 8.47
N LEU A 252 0.46 28.77 8.31
CA LEU A 252 -0.20 28.50 7.05
C LEU A 252 -1.06 29.70 6.61
N GLN A 253 -1.83 30.30 7.52
CA GLN A 253 -2.63 31.49 7.22
C GLN A 253 -1.76 32.67 6.76
N ALA A 254 -0.59 32.88 7.37
CA ALA A 254 0.35 33.91 6.94
C ALA A 254 0.87 33.65 5.51
N LEU A 255 1.17 32.39 5.17
CA LEU A 255 1.55 32.01 3.80
C LEU A 255 0.40 32.20 2.79
N LEU A 256 -0.84 31.99 3.22
CA LEU A 256 -2.01 32.12 2.35
C LEU A 256 -2.52 33.57 2.23
N ALA A 257 -2.19 34.47 3.15
CA ALA A 257 -2.70 35.85 3.11
C ALA A 257 -2.39 36.57 1.78
N PRO A 258 -1.18 36.50 1.19
CA PRO A 258 -0.89 37.05 -0.14
C PRO A 258 -1.64 36.35 -1.27
N VAL A 259 -1.97 35.06 -1.11
CA VAL A 259 -2.77 34.32 -2.10
C VAL A 259 -4.21 34.81 -2.07
N LEU A 260 -4.79 34.96 -0.87
CA LEU A 260 -6.17 35.39 -0.67
C LEU A 260 -6.39 36.85 -1.08
N SER A 261 -5.36 37.69 -1.02
CA SER A 261 -5.38 39.07 -1.52
C SER A 261 -5.06 39.20 -3.01
N GLY A 262 -4.74 38.10 -3.70
CA GLY A 262 -4.39 38.09 -5.13
C GLY A 262 -2.99 38.64 -5.44
N GLN A 263 -2.13 38.79 -4.44
CA GLN A 263 -0.75 39.29 -4.58
C GLN A 263 0.25 38.18 -4.94
N GLN A 264 -0.05 36.93 -4.59
CA GLN A 264 0.76 35.77 -4.93
C GLN A 264 0.25 35.12 -6.21
N LEU A 265 1.10 35.08 -7.25
CA LEU A 265 0.82 34.32 -8.46
C LEU A 265 0.94 32.81 -8.17
N LEU A 266 -0.02 32.04 -8.67
CA LEU A 266 -0.04 30.59 -8.56
C LEU A 266 0.36 29.94 -9.88
N THR A 267 1.13 28.87 -9.76
CA THR A 267 1.51 27.99 -10.86
C THR A 267 0.48 26.84 -10.94
N PRO A 268 -0.17 26.63 -12.09
CA PRO A 268 -1.08 25.52 -12.27
C PRO A 268 -0.32 24.21 -12.40
N VAL A 269 -0.84 23.17 -11.76
CA VAL A 269 -0.32 21.79 -11.83
C VAL A 269 -1.28 20.94 -12.64
N LYS A 270 -0.76 20.34 -13.71
CA LYS A 270 -1.52 19.53 -14.65
C LYS A 270 -1.09 18.07 -14.60
N ARG A 271 -2.01 17.19 -14.99
CA ARG A 271 -1.77 15.75 -15.05
C ARG A 271 -2.40 15.16 -16.30
N ALA A 272 -1.64 14.37 -17.04
CA ALA A 272 -2.16 13.59 -18.16
C ALA A 272 -3.22 12.57 -17.71
N LEU A 273 -4.34 12.49 -18.42
CA LEU A 273 -5.35 11.48 -18.19
C LEU A 273 -4.86 10.10 -18.66
N GLN A 274 -5.15 9.05 -17.89
CA GLN A 274 -4.68 7.70 -18.21
C GLN A 274 -5.26 7.14 -19.51
N ALA A 275 -6.49 7.52 -19.87
CA ALA A 275 -7.16 7.07 -21.09
C ALA A 275 -6.73 7.87 -22.33
N THR A 276 -6.41 9.14 -22.13
CA THR A 276 -6.10 10.15 -23.14
C THR A 276 -4.90 10.98 -22.68
N PRO A 277 -3.65 10.49 -22.86
CA PRO A 277 -2.45 11.15 -22.33
C PRO A 277 -2.23 12.58 -22.85
N ASP A 278 -2.80 12.92 -24.01
CA ASP A 278 -2.74 14.26 -24.61
C ASP A 278 -3.69 15.25 -23.92
N GLU A 279 -4.64 14.77 -23.11
CA GLU A 279 -5.53 15.60 -22.31
C GLU A 279 -4.95 15.81 -20.90
N LEU A 280 -4.68 17.07 -20.57
CA LEU A 280 -4.15 17.48 -19.29
C LEU A 280 -5.27 17.99 -18.37
N GLU A 281 -5.48 17.30 -17.26
CA GLU A 281 -6.36 17.72 -16.17
C GLU A 281 -5.62 18.69 -15.25
N HIS A 282 -6.19 19.88 -15.01
CA HIS A 282 -5.68 20.82 -14.00
C HIS A 282 -6.13 20.36 -12.60
N ILE A 283 -5.19 19.92 -11.77
CA ILE A 283 -5.48 19.19 -10.52
C ILE A 283 -5.17 19.97 -9.24
N ALA A 284 -4.31 20.97 -9.33
CA ALA A 284 -3.89 21.79 -8.21
C ALA A 284 -3.30 23.13 -8.69
N ASP A 285 -3.21 24.08 -7.78
CA ASP A 285 -2.45 25.32 -7.93
C ASP A 285 -1.46 25.45 -6.77
N GLY A 286 -0.37 26.19 -6.95
CA GLY A 286 0.55 26.44 -5.84
C GLY A 286 1.69 27.36 -6.17
N PHE A 287 2.60 27.51 -5.23
CA PHE A 287 3.83 28.30 -5.38
C PHE A 287 4.93 27.71 -4.51
N ILE A 288 6.17 28.12 -4.78
CA ILE A 288 7.37 27.66 -4.09
C ILE A 288 8.00 28.84 -3.36
N LEU A 289 8.45 28.58 -2.13
CA LEU A 289 9.29 29.48 -1.36
C LEU A 289 10.47 28.70 -0.78
N SER A 290 11.67 29.25 -0.88
CA SER A 290 12.89 28.60 -0.38
C SER A 290 13.22 29.08 1.03
N VAL A 291 13.66 28.14 1.87
CA VAL A 291 14.14 28.40 3.23
C VAL A 291 15.50 27.76 3.41
N THR A 292 16.31 28.36 4.27
CA THR A 292 17.61 27.82 4.67
C THR A 292 17.48 27.16 6.03
N LEU A 293 17.97 25.94 6.16
CA LEU A 293 17.97 25.16 7.40
C LEU A 293 19.41 24.84 7.82
N GLU A 294 19.61 24.69 9.13
CA GLU A 294 20.91 24.38 9.72
C GLU A 294 20.78 23.30 10.82
N SER A 295 21.68 22.32 10.81
CA SER A 295 21.76 21.27 11.82
C SER A 295 23.22 20.95 12.10
N GLY A 296 23.73 21.42 13.24
CA GLY A 296 25.16 21.34 13.56
C GLY A 296 25.99 22.11 12.53
N GLU A 297 26.91 21.43 11.86
CA GLU A 297 27.76 22.01 10.81
C GLU A 297 27.15 21.93 9.41
N THR A 298 25.99 21.28 9.25
CA THR A 298 25.33 21.16 7.94
C THR A 298 24.29 22.25 7.75
N GLN A 299 24.41 22.97 6.63
CA GLN A 299 23.42 23.93 6.17
C GLN A 299 22.91 23.50 4.79
N TRP A 300 21.60 23.56 4.57
CA TRP A 300 21.00 23.23 3.26
C TRP A 300 19.80 24.12 2.94
N GLN A 301 19.43 24.15 1.66
CA GLN A 301 18.24 24.84 1.19
C GLN A 301 17.09 23.85 1.03
N GLU A 302 15.88 24.31 1.32
CA GLU A 302 14.64 23.55 1.17
C GLU A 302 13.59 24.43 0.50
N ASN A 303 12.95 23.90 -0.53
CA ASN A 303 11.73 24.43 -1.12
C ASN A 303 10.52 23.97 -0.32
N ARG A 304 9.73 24.94 0.16
CA ARG A 304 8.37 24.75 0.67
C ARG A 304 7.40 24.96 -0.48
N LEU A 305 6.75 23.87 -0.91
CA LEU A 305 5.75 23.89 -1.96
C LEU A 305 4.36 24.02 -1.34
N VAL A 306 3.76 25.20 -1.47
CA VAL A 306 2.43 25.51 -0.93
C VAL A 306 1.41 25.21 -2.03
N VAL A 307 0.63 24.14 -1.84
CA VAL A 307 -0.20 23.54 -2.89
C VAL A 307 -1.65 23.45 -2.44
N GLN A 308 -2.57 23.95 -3.27
CA GLN A 308 -4.00 23.70 -3.15
C GLN A 308 -4.44 22.56 -4.07
N SER A 309 -4.78 21.42 -3.49
CA SER A 309 -5.36 20.29 -4.25
C SER A 309 -6.87 20.46 -4.37
N PHE A 310 -7.40 20.56 -5.60
CA PHE A 310 -8.83 20.77 -5.83
C PHE A 310 -9.70 19.61 -5.33
N ALA A 311 -9.22 18.38 -5.51
CA ALA A 311 -9.90 17.19 -5.01
C ALA A 311 -9.94 17.17 -3.47
N HIS A 312 -8.84 17.61 -2.83
CA HIS A 312 -8.78 17.70 -1.36
C HIS A 312 -9.70 18.82 -0.85
N ALA A 313 -9.68 20.00 -1.48
CA ALA A 313 -10.57 21.12 -1.18
C ALA A 313 -12.04 20.69 -1.25
N LYS A 314 -12.45 20.04 -2.34
CA LYS A 314 -13.82 19.55 -2.53
C LYS A 314 -14.23 18.54 -1.46
N THR A 315 -13.31 17.67 -1.04
CA THR A 315 -13.57 16.68 0.01
C THR A 315 -13.75 17.35 1.37
N GLN A 316 -12.87 18.30 1.71
CA GLN A 316 -12.97 19.09 2.93
C GLN A 316 -14.23 19.95 2.96
N GLN A 317 -14.61 20.55 1.82
CA GLN A 317 -15.83 21.36 1.71
C GLN A 317 -17.07 20.52 1.98
N LYS A 318 -17.21 19.35 1.34
CA LYS A 318 -18.30 18.41 1.63
C LYS A 318 -18.36 18.00 3.10
N GLY A 319 -17.19 17.79 3.73
CA GLY A 319 -17.10 17.49 5.16
C GLY A 319 -17.54 18.67 6.03
N LEU A 320 -17.19 19.90 5.65
CA LEU A 320 -17.62 21.13 6.31
C LEU A 320 -19.13 21.33 6.18
N ASP A 321 -19.69 21.18 4.98
CA ASP A 321 -21.12 21.32 4.71
C ASP A 321 -21.94 20.35 5.58
N LYS A 322 -21.51 19.09 5.68
CA LYS A 322 -22.15 18.10 6.55
C LYS A 322 -22.10 18.48 8.03
N ARG A 323 -20.99 19.04 8.51
CA ARG A 323 -20.86 19.49 9.91
C ARG A 323 -21.77 20.69 10.19
N ILE A 324 -21.86 21.64 9.25
CA ILE A 324 -22.79 22.78 9.35
C ILE A 324 -24.23 22.28 9.35
N GLU A 325 -24.63 21.45 8.38
CA GLU A 325 -25.98 20.88 8.31
C GLU A 325 -26.38 20.17 9.60
N ARG A 326 -25.49 19.29 10.10
CA ARG A 326 -25.69 18.60 11.38
C ARG A 326 -25.88 19.57 12.54
N SER A 327 -25.02 20.57 12.66
CA SER A 327 -25.10 21.55 13.76
C SER A 327 -26.39 22.38 13.71
N LEU A 328 -26.85 22.80 12.53
CA LEU A 328 -28.11 23.53 12.36
C LEU A 328 -29.32 22.66 12.75
N GLN A 329 -29.31 21.38 12.37
CA GLN A 329 -30.34 20.41 12.77
C GLN A 329 -30.35 20.18 14.28
N GLU A 330 -29.19 19.97 14.90
CA GLU A 330 -29.06 19.78 16.35
C GLU A 330 -29.51 21.03 17.13
N ILE A 331 -29.10 22.24 16.70
CA ILE A 331 -29.53 23.50 17.33
C ILE A 331 -31.05 23.69 17.18
N THR A 332 -31.60 23.43 15.99
CA THR A 332 -33.05 23.53 15.75
C THR A 332 -33.83 22.55 16.64
N SER A 333 -33.27 21.38 16.93
CA SER A 333 -33.89 20.37 17.80
C SER A 333 -34.04 20.85 19.25
N LEU A 334 -33.22 21.81 19.72
CA LEU A 334 -33.35 22.41 21.05
C LEU A 334 -34.67 23.18 21.23
N ASN A 335 -35.32 23.58 20.14
CA ASN A 335 -36.62 24.23 20.17
C ASN A 335 -37.79 23.25 20.35
N GLN A 336 -37.58 21.94 20.21
CA GLN A 336 -38.66 20.96 20.31
C GLN A 336 -39.22 20.88 21.73
N ARG A 337 -40.56 20.81 21.83
CA ARG A 337 -41.30 20.73 23.11
C ARG A 337 -42.18 19.49 23.11
N GLY A 338 -42.21 18.74 24.21
CA GLY A 338 -43.06 17.55 24.34
C GLY A 338 -42.60 16.55 25.40
N ARG A 339 -43.34 15.44 25.54
CA ARG A 339 -43.04 14.37 26.50
C ARG A 339 -41.70 13.70 26.13
N GLY A 340 -40.70 13.81 27.00
CA GLY A 340 -39.34 13.30 26.77
C GLY A 340 -38.28 14.36 26.43
N HIS A 341 -38.69 15.61 26.16
CA HIS A 341 -37.75 16.72 25.89
C HIS A 341 -37.55 17.57 27.15
N LYS A 342 -36.29 17.78 27.54
CA LYS A 342 -35.93 18.59 28.71
C LYS A 342 -36.16 20.07 28.39
N HIS A 343 -36.82 20.79 29.30
CA HIS A 343 -36.92 22.24 29.22
C HIS A 343 -35.59 22.84 29.71
N LEU A 344 -34.87 23.49 28.81
CA LEU A 344 -33.62 24.19 29.12
C LEU A 344 -33.93 25.67 29.40
N ASP A 345 -33.29 26.22 30.42
CA ASP A 345 -33.25 27.65 30.64
C ASP A 345 -32.34 28.36 29.61
N VAL A 346 -32.25 29.69 29.69
CA VAL A 346 -31.47 30.50 28.74
C VAL A 346 -29.99 30.11 28.74
N GLU A 347 -29.40 29.94 29.92
CA GLU A 347 -27.96 29.66 30.04
C GLU A 347 -27.65 28.22 29.65
N GLN A 348 -28.52 27.28 30.00
CA GLN A 348 -28.43 25.89 29.54
C GLN A 348 -28.56 25.78 28.02
N THR A 349 -29.43 26.57 27.39
CA THR A 349 -29.59 26.60 25.93
C THR A 349 -28.36 27.17 25.25
N LYS A 350 -27.81 28.28 25.76
CA LYS A 350 -26.54 28.83 25.26
C LYS A 350 -25.39 27.83 25.39
N ALA A 351 -25.26 27.18 26.55
CA ALA A 351 -24.23 26.18 26.79
C ALA A 351 -24.38 24.96 25.84
N ALA A 352 -25.62 24.49 25.61
CA ALA A 352 -25.89 23.41 24.67
C ALA A 352 -25.52 23.79 23.23
N VAL A 353 -25.89 24.99 22.78
CA VAL A 353 -25.51 25.50 21.45
C VAL A 353 -23.98 25.60 21.33
N GLN A 354 -23.30 26.18 22.31
CA GLN A 354 -21.83 26.27 22.29
C GLN A 354 -21.16 24.90 22.24
N ALA A 355 -21.70 23.90 22.95
CA ALA A 355 -21.21 22.53 22.88
C ALA A 355 -21.39 21.94 21.47
N ILE A 356 -22.57 22.09 20.87
CA ILE A 356 -22.85 21.61 19.49
C ILE A 356 -21.88 22.26 18.49
N LEU A 357 -21.73 23.59 18.55
CA LEU A 357 -20.85 24.35 17.64
C LEU A 357 -19.38 23.93 17.78
N LYS A 358 -18.93 23.71 19.01
CA LYS A 358 -17.56 23.25 19.31
C LYS A 358 -17.33 21.82 18.85
N ASP A 359 -18.25 20.91 19.15
CA ASP A 359 -18.17 19.49 18.79
C ASP A 359 -18.21 19.30 17.27
N CYS A 360 -19.01 20.10 16.58
CA CYS A 360 -19.04 20.14 15.12
C CYS A 360 -17.87 20.96 14.53
N GLY A 361 -17.13 21.74 15.31
CA GLY A 361 -16.02 22.58 14.87
C GLY A 361 -16.41 23.65 13.85
N VAL A 362 -17.54 24.32 14.09
CA VAL A 362 -18.18 25.32 13.19
C VAL A 362 -18.57 26.61 13.92
N THR A 363 -18.01 26.86 15.11
CA THR A 363 -18.31 28.03 15.94
C THR A 363 -18.25 29.35 15.18
N ASP A 364 -17.23 29.56 14.37
CA ASP A 364 -17.02 30.83 13.64
C ASP A 364 -17.80 30.90 12.31
N LEU A 365 -18.68 29.93 12.03
CA LEU A 365 -19.37 29.80 10.75
C LEU A 365 -20.90 29.86 10.88
N ILE A 366 -21.40 30.01 12.11
CA ILE A 366 -22.83 29.99 12.40
C ILE A 366 -23.17 31.19 13.27
N HIS A 367 -24.04 32.04 12.75
CA HIS A 367 -24.67 33.10 13.52
C HIS A 367 -25.85 32.51 14.29
N VAL A 368 -25.97 32.86 15.57
CA VAL A 368 -27.00 32.32 16.47
C VAL A 368 -27.76 33.47 17.13
N GLU A 369 -29.08 33.43 17.01
CA GLU A 369 -29.99 34.38 17.64
C GLU A 369 -30.84 33.67 18.69
N TYR A 370 -31.00 34.32 19.84
CA TYR A 370 -31.81 33.80 20.95
C TYR A 370 -33.00 34.73 21.18
N HIS A 371 -34.20 34.15 21.17
CA HIS A 371 -35.43 34.85 21.51
C HIS A 371 -35.98 34.30 22.82
N THR A 372 -36.21 35.17 23.79
CA THR A 372 -36.77 34.80 25.09
C THR A 372 -38.18 35.36 25.26
N GLN A 373 -39.13 34.50 25.58
CA GLN A 373 -40.48 34.88 25.93
C GLN A 373 -40.75 34.56 27.41
N THR A 374 -41.12 35.58 28.18
CA THR A 374 -41.43 35.43 29.61
C THR A 374 -42.93 35.41 29.81
N GLN A 375 -43.45 34.35 30.42
CA GLN A 375 -44.85 34.22 30.80
C GLN A 375 -44.96 34.05 32.32
N THR A 376 -45.63 34.98 32.99
CA THR A 376 -45.92 34.89 34.42
C THR A 376 -47.36 34.45 34.62
N THR A 377 -47.55 33.33 35.30
CA THR A 377 -48.88 32.78 35.60
C THR A 377 -49.09 32.76 37.12
N ALA A 378 -50.12 33.47 37.58
CA ALA A 378 -50.55 33.43 38.97
C ALA A 378 -51.19 32.07 39.28
N LYS A 379 -50.51 31.23 40.07
CA LYS A 379 -51.06 29.95 40.54
C LYS A 379 -51.83 30.19 41.84
N ARG A 380 -53.11 29.82 41.84
CA ARG A 380 -54.01 29.90 42.99
C ARG A 380 -53.57 28.91 44.07
N ALA A 381 -53.90 29.21 45.33
CA ALA A 381 -53.58 28.33 46.45
C ALA A 381 -54.26 26.96 46.29
N TYR A 382 -53.51 25.86 46.47
CA TYR A 382 -54.00 24.49 46.34
C TYR A 382 -53.17 23.53 47.22
N ARG A 383 -53.84 22.59 47.91
CA ARG A 383 -53.23 21.58 48.81
C ARG A 383 -52.14 22.13 49.76
N GLY A 384 -52.43 23.22 50.45
CA GLY A 384 -51.52 23.80 51.46
C GLY A 384 -50.38 24.68 50.92
N GLN A 385 -50.30 24.90 49.60
CA GLN A 385 -49.38 25.91 49.04
C GLN A 385 -50.08 27.26 48.85
N ALA A 386 -49.44 28.33 49.31
CA ALA A 386 -49.91 29.70 49.12
C ALA A 386 -49.93 30.09 47.63
N ALA A 387 -50.76 31.08 47.28
CA ALA A 387 -50.78 31.63 45.93
C ALA A 387 -49.38 32.17 45.58
N ARG A 388 -48.88 31.81 44.40
CA ARG A 388 -47.55 32.23 43.92
C ARG A 388 -47.59 32.53 42.44
N ASP A 389 -46.83 33.54 42.05
CA ASP A 389 -46.55 33.78 40.64
C ASP A 389 -45.48 32.81 40.18
N VAL A 390 -45.77 32.07 39.11
CA VAL A 390 -44.80 31.21 38.45
C VAL A 390 -44.41 31.87 37.14
N THR A 391 -43.22 32.46 37.12
CA THR A 391 -42.61 32.98 35.90
C THR A 391 -41.90 31.84 35.16
N ARG A 392 -42.30 31.63 33.91
CA ARG A 392 -41.67 30.70 32.98
C ARG A 392 -41.01 31.52 31.88
N VAL A 393 -39.73 31.26 31.63
CA VAL A 393 -38.99 31.84 30.51
C VAL A 393 -38.82 30.72 29.48
N ASP A 394 -39.41 30.89 28.30
CA ASP A 394 -39.19 30.02 27.16
C ASP A 394 -38.16 30.68 26.24
N VAL A 395 -37.09 29.96 25.93
CA VAL A 395 -36.07 30.37 24.97
C VAL A 395 -36.26 29.59 23.66
N THR A 396 -36.14 30.30 22.55
CA THR A 396 -36.07 29.76 21.19
C THR A 396 -34.76 30.22 20.57
N VAL A 397 -34.04 29.29 19.94
CA VAL A 397 -32.79 29.57 19.25
C VAL A 397 -32.98 29.45 17.75
N GLN A 398 -32.48 30.42 17.01
CA GLN A 398 -32.34 30.35 15.56
C GLN A 398 -30.86 30.37 15.22
N ALA A 399 -30.46 29.58 14.23
CA ALA A 399 -29.09 29.52 13.78
C ALA A 399 -29.09 29.50 12.26
N GLU A 400 -28.18 30.27 11.68
CA GLU A 400 -27.96 30.34 10.25
C GLU A 400 -26.48 30.35 9.94
N ARG A 401 -26.11 29.90 8.74
CA ARG A 401 -24.73 29.92 8.29
C ARG A 401 -24.31 31.37 8.03
N ASP A 402 -23.19 31.78 8.61
CA ASP A 402 -22.50 33.00 8.18
C ASP A 402 -21.87 32.73 6.80
N ASN A 403 -22.49 33.30 5.76
CA ASN A 403 -22.05 33.09 4.39
C ASN A 403 -20.67 33.71 4.11
N ALA A 404 -20.34 34.86 4.73
CA ALA A 404 -19.06 35.52 4.53
C ALA A 404 -17.93 34.70 5.16
N ALA A 405 -18.09 34.29 6.42
CA ALA A 405 -17.12 33.44 7.10
C ALA A 405 -16.98 32.06 6.43
N TYR A 406 -18.07 31.52 5.89
CA TYR A 406 -18.05 30.29 5.09
C TYR A 406 -17.22 30.45 3.81
N ASP A 407 -17.46 31.50 3.03
CA ASP A 407 -16.73 31.73 1.78
C ASP A 407 -15.23 31.93 2.03
N GLU A 408 -14.86 32.65 3.10
CA GLU A 408 -13.47 32.78 3.53
C GLU A 408 -12.87 31.43 3.94
N ARG A 409 -13.60 30.62 4.72
CA ARG A 409 -13.15 29.28 5.11
C ARG A 409 -12.94 28.39 3.89
N VAL A 410 -13.83 28.40 2.92
CA VAL A 410 -13.75 27.58 1.69
C VAL A 410 -12.48 27.90 0.90
N ARG A 411 -12.06 29.17 0.81
CA ARG A 411 -10.82 29.56 0.12
C ARG A 411 -9.55 28.98 0.76
N THR A 412 -9.59 28.67 2.06
CA THR A 412 -8.48 28.05 2.81
C THR A 412 -8.45 26.52 2.73
N LEU A 413 -9.45 25.89 2.11
CA LEU A 413 -9.50 24.43 1.98
C LEU A 413 -8.55 23.91 0.91
N GLY A 414 -8.07 22.68 1.10
CA GLY A 414 -7.24 21.96 0.15
C GLY A 414 -5.76 22.34 0.15
N TRP A 415 -5.36 23.34 0.93
CA TRP A 415 -3.96 23.78 1.04
C TRP A 415 -3.13 22.84 1.92
N ARG A 416 -1.93 22.51 1.44
CA ARG A 416 -0.88 21.79 2.16
C ARG A 416 0.48 22.36 1.81
N VAL A 417 1.44 22.21 2.72
CA VAL A 417 2.84 22.57 2.48
C VAL A 417 3.65 21.28 2.39
N PHE A 418 4.28 21.07 1.24
CA PHE A 418 5.28 20.02 1.06
C PHE A 418 6.67 20.63 1.20
N VAL A 419 7.64 19.81 1.57
CA VAL A 419 9.05 20.22 1.68
C VAL A 419 9.91 19.33 0.82
N CYS A 420 10.87 19.94 0.12
CA CYS A 420 11.82 19.26 -0.74
C CYS A 420 13.16 20.00 -0.78
N ASN A 421 14.28 19.29 -0.66
CA ASN A 421 15.62 19.85 -0.80
C ASN A 421 16.20 19.69 -2.22
N ASP A 422 15.46 19.11 -3.16
CA ASP A 422 15.77 19.21 -4.59
C ASP A 422 15.25 20.56 -5.11
N LEU A 423 16.18 21.48 -5.40
CA LEU A 423 15.82 22.83 -5.82
C LEU A 423 15.43 22.90 -7.31
N GLU A 424 15.76 21.88 -8.08
CA GLU A 424 15.44 21.79 -9.52
C GLU A 424 14.07 21.16 -9.75
N LEU A 425 13.54 20.42 -8.77
CA LEU A 425 12.23 19.79 -8.84
C LEU A 425 11.10 20.82 -8.92
N SER A 426 10.38 20.82 -10.04
CA SER A 426 9.26 21.74 -10.24
C SER A 426 8.07 21.42 -9.35
N LEU A 427 7.18 22.41 -9.18
CA LEU A 427 5.92 22.23 -8.44
C LEU A 427 5.08 21.08 -9.00
N GLU A 428 5.00 20.98 -10.33
CA GLU A 428 4.24 19.93 -11.01
C GLU A 428 4.86 18.56 -10.76
N GLU A 429 6.18 18.41 -10.93
CA GLU A 429 6.88 17.14 -10.68
C GLU A 429 6.76 16.70 -9.23
N ALA A 430 6.89 17.61 -8.27
CA ALA A 430 6.73 17.30 -6.85
C ALA A 430 5.30 16.83 -6.53
N VAL A 431 4.27 17.52 -7.04
CA VAL A 431 2.88 17.11 -6.80
C VAL A 431 2.55 15.77 -7.46
N LEU A 432 3.06 15.52 -8.68
CA LEU A 432 2.89 14.24 -9.37
C LEU A 432 3.66 13.13 -8.65
N ALA A 433 4.90 13.38 -8.22
CA ALA A 433 5.71 12.47 -7.44
C ALA A 433 5.02 12.12 -6.11
N TYR A 434 4.44 13.07 -5.39
CA TYR A 434 3.71 12.75 -4.17
C TYR A 434 2.41 11.99 -4.47
N ARG A 435 1.65 12.38 -5.50
CA ARG A 435 0.40 11.68 -5.87
C ARG A 435 0.58 10.23 -6.33
N GLU A 436 1.75 9.87 -6.83
CA GLU A 436 2.11 8.50 -7.17
C GLU A 436 2.37 7.61 -5.92
N GLU A 437 2.18 8.13 -4.70
CA GLU A 437 2.21 7.38 -3.42
C GLU A 437 1.26 6.16 -3.42
N TYR A 438 0.22 6.13 -4.26
CA TYR A 438 -0.64 4.93 -4.39
C TYR A 438 0.12 3.64 -4.78
N LEU A 439 1.35 3.74 -5.32
CA LEU A 439 2.17 2.57 -5.68
C LEU A 439 2.55 1.72 -4.47
N ILE A 440 2.96 2.34 -3.36
CA ILE A 440 3.30 1.59 -2.14
C ILE A 440 2.04 1.03 -1.46
N GLU A 441 0.92 1.78 -1.49
CA GLU A 441 -0.37 1.27 -1.03
C GLU A 441 -0.82 0.04 -1.82
N ARG A 442 -0.58 0.04 -3.13
CA ARG A 442 -0.88 -1.11 -4.00
C ARG A 442 -0.04 -2.33 -3.62
N ASN A 443 1.22 -2.15 -3.25
CA ASN A 443 2.06 -3.24 -2.76
C ASN A 443 1.56 -3.80 -1.44
N PHE A 444 1.16 -2.95 -0.50
CA PHE A 444 0.52 -3.40 0.73
C PHE A 444 -0.80 -4.13 0.46
N ASN A 445 -1.56 -3.69 -0.54
CA ASN A 445 -2.76 -4.38 -0.98
C ASN A 445 -2.47 -5.71 -1.67
N ARG A 446 -1.34 -5.87 -2.36
CA ARG A 446 -0.89 -7.17 -2.89
C ARG A 446 -0.49 -8.12 -1.78
N LEU A 447 0.28 -7.64 -0.79
CA LEU A 447 0.70 -8.41 0.38
C LEU A 447 -0.51 -8.93 1.15
N ARG A 448 -1.47 -8.05 1.48
CA ARG A 448 -2.70 -8.43 2.21
C ARG A 448 -3.74 -9.12 1.34
N GLY A 449 -3.73 -8.85 0.04
CA GLY A 449 -4.78 -9.25 -0.89
C GLY A 449 -4.67 -10.70 -1.31
N LYS A 450 -5.56 -11.11 -2.23
CA LYS A 450 -5.75 -12.50 -2.61
C LYS A 450 -4.47 -13.21 -3.11
N MET A 451 -3.52 -12.51 -3.74
CA MET A 451 -2.39 -13.18 -4.41
C MET A 451 -1.26 -13.56 -3.46
N LEU A 452 -0.89 -12.71 -2.50
CA LEU A 452 0.14 -13.07 -1.51
C LEU A 452 -0.47 -13.52 -0.18
N GLY A 453 -1.71 -13.12 0.09
CA GLY A 453 -2.55 -13.71 1.12
C GLY A 453 -2.04 -13.54 2.55
N MET A 454 -1.15 -12.58 2.85
CA MET A 454 -0.46 -12.44 4.14
C MET A 454 -1.38 -12.49 5.36
N THR A 455 -2.63 -12.05 5.23
CA THR A 455 -3.63 -12.10 6.30
C THR A 455 -4.83 -12.95 5.90
N PRO A 456 -5.35 -13.83 6.78
CA PRO A 456 -4.91 -14.03 8.17
C PRO A 456 -3.59 -14.82 8.27
N LEU A 457 -2.84 -14.58 9.34
CA LEU A 457 -1.61 -15.32 9.66
C LEU A 457 -1.97 -16.63 10.38
N TYR A 458 -1.52 -17.76 9.85
CA TYR A 458 -1.79 -19.11 10.40
C TYR A 458 -0.59 -19.71 11.15
N LEU A 459 0.31 -18.85 11.63
CA LEU A 459 1.54 -19.23 12.33
C LEU A 459 1.53 -18.63 13.75
N ASP A 460 2.13 -19.33 14.70
CA ASP A 460 2.26 -18.93 16.11
C ASP A 460 3.66 -18.35 16.42
N SER A 461 4.70 -18.89 15.80
CA SER A 461 6.09 -18.42 15.95
C SER A 461 6.33 -17.09 15.25
N THR A 462 6.81 -16.10 16.00
CA THR A 462 7.19 -14.78 15.47
C THR A 462 8.32 -14.87 14.44
N ILE A 463 9.27 -15.79 14.62
CA ILE A 463 10.35 -16.07 13.67
C ILE A 463 9.74 -16.53 12.34
N ARG A 464 8.83 -17.50 12.37
CA ARG A 464 8.20 -18.03 11.15
C ARG A 464 7.30 -17.00 10.47
N ILE A 465 6.58 -16.20 11.24
CA ILE A 465 5.79 -15.08 10.70
C ILE A 465 6.71 -14.08 9.98
N LYS A 466 7.85 -13.75 10.58
CA LYS A 466 8.86 -12.86 9.97
C LYS A 466 9.42 -13.47 8.68
N GLY A 467 9.78 -14.75 8.70
CA GLY A 467 10.20 -15.51 7.53
C GLY A 467 9.14 -15.53 6.42
N LEU A 468 7.85 -15.64 6.79
CA LEU A 468 6.75 -15.66 5.84
C LEU A 468 6.60 -14.30 5.16
N ILE A 469 6.60 -13.21 5.92
CA ILE A 469 6.53 -11.85 5.36
C ILE A 469 7.69 -11.61 4.39
N ARG A 470 8.89 -12.06 4.74
CA ARG A 470 10.09 -12.00 3.89
C ARG A 470 9.92 -12.79 2.59
N LEU A 471 9.45 -14.03 2.67
CA LEU A 471 9.11 -14.84 1.50
C LEU A 471 8.08 -14.14 0.61
N LEU A 472 6.99 -13.62 1.20
CA LEU A 472 5.95 -12.89 0.46
C LEU A 472 6.49 -11.60 -0.19
N CYS A 473 7.49 -10.94 0.41
CA CYS A 473 8.16 -9.79 -0.19
C CYS A 473 9.01 -10.19 -1.42
N ILE A 474 9.60 -11.39 -1.45
CA ILE A 474 10.21 -11.96 -2.67
C ILE A 474 9.13 -12.15 -3.74
N GLY A 475 7.98 -12.73 -3.39
CA GLY A 475 6.83 -12.86 -4.28
C GLY A 475 6.33 -11.51 -4.82
N LEU A 476 6.30 -10.48 -3.97
CA LEU A 476 5.95 -9.12 -4.37
C LEU A 476 6.94 -8.56 -5.40
N ARG A 477 8.25 -8.80 -5.25
CA ARG A 477 9.26 -8.43 -6.26
C ARG A 477 8.99 -9.12 -7.60
N VAL A 478 8.64 -10.42 -7.59
CA VAL A 478 8.25 -11.16 -8.82
C VAL A 478 7.05 -10.49 -9.50
N LEU A 479 6.00 -10.17 -8.74
CA LEU A 479 4.81 -9.49 -9.26
C LEU A 479 5.14 -8.13 -9.88
N CYS A 480 6.03 -7.35 -9.26
CA CYS A 480 6.39 -6.02 -9.77
C CYS A 480 7.27 -6.10 -11.02
N ILE A 481 8.24 -7.03 -11.06
CA ILE A 481 9.13 -7.22 -12.20
C ILE A 481 8.39 -7.74 -13.44
N VAL A 482 7.51 -8.74 -13.29
CA VAL A 482 6.70 -9.28 -14.40
C VAL A 482 5.85 -8.17 -15.02
N GLU A 483 5.18 -7.40 -14.17
CA GLU A 483 4.34 -6.29 -14.59
C GLU A 483 5.13 -5.20 -15.30
N HIS A 484 6.25 -4.77 -14.70
CA HIS A 484 7.12 -3.75 -15.26
C HIS A 484 7.65 -4.16 -16.62
N THR A 485 8.18 -5.38 -16.74
CA THR A 485 8.77 -5.91 -17.97
C THR A 485 7.75 -5.90 -19.12
N VAL A 486 6.54 -6.39 -18.89
CA VAL A 486 5.49 -6.40 -19.92
C VAL A 486 5.03 -4.99 -20.29
N ARG A 487 4.85 -4.11 -19.29
CA ARG A 487 4.43 -2.72 -19.54
C ARG A 487 5.47 -1.93 -20.31
N GLU A 488 6.74 -2.08 -19.96
CA GLU A 488 7.85 -1.46 -20.70
C GLU A 488 7.92 -1.97 -22.14
N ALA A 489 7.81 -3.29 -22.35
CA ALA A 489 7.82 -3.86 -23.68
C ALA A 489 6.65 -3.36 -24.56
N LEU A 490 5.44 -3.22 -23.98
CA LEU A 490 4.28 -2.64 -24.66
C LEU A 490 4.47 -1.14 -24.95
N ARG A 491 4.99 -0.38 -23.97
CA ARG A 491 5.24 1.06 -24.09
C ARG A 491 6.25 1.36 -25.20
N ARG A 492 7.38 0.64 -25.23
CA ARG A 492 8.43 0.80 -26.26
C ARG A 492 7.91 0.57 -27.67
N LYS A 493 6.90 -0.29 -27.83
CA LYS A 493 6.26 -0.60 -29.12
C LYS A 493 5.01 0.23 -29.40
N ALA A 494 4.58 1.09 -28.47
CA ALA A 494 3.30 1.80 -28.50
C ALA A 494 2.09 0.87 -28.73
N GLU A 495 2.12 -0.33 -28.12
CA GLU A 495 1.12 -1.38 -28.32
C GLU A 495 0.22 -1.59 -27.08
N LYS A 496 -0.89 -2.32 -27.28
CA LYS A 496 -1.78 -2.80 -26.22
C LYS A 496 -1.90 -4.32 -26.30
N LEU A 497 -2.05 -4.98 -25.16
CA LEU A 497 -2.29 -6.42 -25.07
C LEU A 497 -3.79 -6.69 -24.91
N ALA A 498 -4.36 -7.50 -25.81
CA ALA A 498 -5.74 -7.98 -25.75
C ALA A 498 -5.81 -9.45 -25.27
N GLY A 499 -7.01 -9.96 -25.01
CA GLY A 499 -7.22 -11.38 -24.67
C GLY A 499 -6.96 -11.77 -23.20
N ILE A 500 -6.74 -10.78 -22.32
CA ILE A 500 -6.43 -11.00 -20.89
C ILE A 500 -7.57 -10.59 -19.94
N TYR A 501 -8.67 -10.02 -20.46
CA TYR A 501 -9.86 -9.71 -19.67
C TYR A 501 -10.90 -10.83 -19.76
N ALA A 502 -11.26 -11.39 -18.61
CA ALA A 502 -12.33 -12.39 -18.54
C ALA A 502 -13.63 -11.84 -19.15
N GLY A 503 -14.23 -12.60 -20.06
CA GLY A 503 -15.48 -12.24 -20.74
C GLY A 503 -15.38 -11.10 -21.78
N ASN A 504 -14.21 -10.48 -21.98
CA ASN A 504 -14.05 -9.43 -23.00
C ASN A 504 -12.68 -9.54 -23.72
N PRO A 505 -12.55 -10.49 -24.65
CA PRO A 505 -11.27 -10.78 -25.32
C PRO A 505 -10.77 -9.63 -26.20
N LYS A 506 -11.66 -8.76 -26.69
CA LYS A 506 -11.29 -7.60 -27.54
C LYS A 506 -10.77 -6.41 -26.74
N ARG A 507 -11.04 -6.35 -25.42
CA ARG A 507 -10.54 -5.27 -24.58
C ARG A 507 -9.02 -5.38 -24.48
N ALA A 508 -8.32 -4.32 -24.88
CA ALA A 508 -6.88 -4.23 -24.84
C ALA A 508 -6.40 -3.21 -23.80
N THR A 509 -5.22 -3.43 -23.22
CA THR A 509 -4.60 -2.50 -22.25
C THR A 509 -3.10 -2.38 -22.49
N ALA A 510 -2.56 -1.17 -22.28
CA ALA A 510 -1.10 -0.94 -22.23
C ALA A 510 -0.52 -1.16 -20.83
N ARG A 511 -1.39 -1.36 -19.81
CA ARG A 511 -1.01 -1.50 -18.40
C ARG A 511 -1.59 -2.79 -17.79
N PRO A 512 -1.31 -3.97 -18.36
CA PRO A 512 -1.75 -5.23 -17.74
C PRO A 512 -1.16 -5.37 -16.34
N THR A 513 -1.82 -6.10 -15.45
CA THR A 513 -1.24 -6.48 -14.15
C THR A 513 -0.73 -7.92 -14.22
N THR A 514 0.24 -8.26 -13.37
CA THR A 514 0.77 -9.64 -13.31
C THR A 514 -0.34 -10.68 -13.09
N GLU A 515 -1.32 -10.37 -12.24
CA GLU A 515 -2.47 -11.24 -11.97
C GLU A 515 -3.27 -11.55 -13.24
N MET A 516 -3.47 -10.56 -14.11
CA MET A 516 -4.14 -10.76 -15.40
C MET A 516 -3.31 -11.60 -16.37
N LEU A 517 -1.98 -11.39 -16.34
CA LEU A 517 -1.04 -12.12 -17.20
C LEU A 517 -0.98 -13.60 -16.81
N LEU A 518 -0.83 -13.91 -15.52
CA LEU A 518 -0.83 -15.28 -15.00
C LEU A 518 -2.17 -15.98 -15.29
N LYS A 519 -3.29 -15.28 -15.09
CA LYS A 519 -4.62 -15.87 -15.35
C LYS A 519 -4.81 -16.32 -16.80
N ALA A 520 -4.13 -15.70 -17.76
CA ALA A 520 -4.17 -16.09 -19.17
C ALA A 520 -3.56 -17.48 -19.46
N PHE A 521 -2.77 -18.03 -18.53
CA PHE A 521 -2.18 -19.37 -18.64
C PHE A 521 -3.06 -20.46 -18.02
N SER A 522 -4.20 -20.11 -17.41
CA SER A 522 -5.12 -21.10 -16.83
C SER A 522 -5.69 -22.05 -17.89
N GLY A 523 -5.71 -23.36 -17.59
CA GLY A 523 -6.23 -24.41 -18.46
C GLY A 523 -5.18 -25.12 -19.31
N ILE A 524 -3.88 -24.94 -19.02
CA ILE A 524 -2.81 -25.71 -19.66
C ILE A 524 -2.62 -27.02 -18.90
N HIS A 525 -2.79 -28.13 -19.60
CA HIS A 525 -2.64 -29.48 -19.05
C HIS A 525 -1.47 -30.20 -19.69
N SER A 526 -0.78 -31.02 -18.90
CA SER A 526 0.17 -32.05 -19.35
C SER A 526 -0.47 -33.42 -19.17
N VAL A 527 -0.53 -34.21 -20.24
CA VAL A 527 -1.09 -35.57 -20.23
C VAL A 527 0.05 -36.55 -20.40
N ASN A 528 0.28 -37.38 -19.38
CA ASN A 528 1.22 -38.49 -19.44
C ASN A 528 0.51 -39.70 -20.06
N ILE A 529 1.07 -40.21 -21.14
CA ILE A 529 0.54 -41.34 -21.91
C ILE A 529 1.57 -42.46 -21.88
N ARG A 530 1.11 -43.69 -21.64
CA ARG A 530 1.93 -44.90 -21.70
C ARG A 530 1.39 -45.85 -22.76
N GLN A 531 2.29 -46.42 -23.56
CA GLN A 531 1.98 -47.45 -24.53
C GLN A 531 3.06 -48.53 -24.49
N GLY A 532 2.77 -49.64 -23.82
CA GLY A 532 3.76 -50.68 -23.53
C GLY A 532 4.83 -50.14 -22.58
N ASP A 533 6.09 -50.26 -22.97
CA ASP A 533 7.23 -49.73 -22.22
C ASP A 533 7.51 -48.24 -22.53
N ALA A 534 6.94 -47.70 -23.62
CA ALA A 534 7.11 -46.30 -23.99
C ALA A 534 6.18 -45.40 -23.15
N SER A 535 6.71 -44.28 -22.67
CA SER A 535 5.92 -43.23 -22.02
C SER A 535 6.27 -41.86 -22.57
N TRP A 536 5.29 -40.98 -22.73
CA TRP A 536 5.54 -39.61 -23.16
C TRP A 536 4.52 -38.64 -22.57
N ASN A 537 4.92 -37.38 -22.51
CA ASN A 537 4.08 -36.27 -22.09
C ASN A 537 3.61 -35.47 -23.31
N ASN A 538 2.34 -35.08 -23.32
CA ASN A 538 1.80 -34.15 -24.29
C ASN A 538 1.20 -32.94 -23.57
N VAL A 539 1.68 -31.74 -23.90
CA VAL A 539 1.21 -30.49 -23.28
C VAL A 539 0.30 -29.71 -24.21
N SER A 540 -0.74 -29.12 -23.62
CA SER A 540 -1.67 -28.23 -24.31
C SER A 540 -0.90 -27.14 -25.08
N SER A 541 -1.20 -26.95 -26.37
CA SER A 541 -0.55 -25.93 -27.19
C SER A 541 -0.85 -24.53 -26.66
N LEU A 542 0.19 -23.68 -26.61
CA LEU A 542 0.02 -22.29 -26.20
C LEU A 542 -0.79 -21.52 -27.24
N ASN A 543 -1.74 -20.71 -26.76
CA ASN A 543 -2.48 -19.80 -27.62
C ASN A 543 -1.64 -18.54 -27.97
N ALA A 544 -2.16 -17.72 -28.88
CA ALA A 544 -1.47 -16.51 -29.34
C ALA A 544 -1.19 -15.50 -28.21
N VAL A 545 -2.09 -15.37 -27.23
CA VAL A 545 -1.94 -14.45 -26.10
C VAL A 545 -0.85 -14.95 -25.15
N GLN A 546 -0.84 -16.25 -24.81
CA GLN A 546 0.18 -16.87 -23.96
C GLN A 546 1.57 -16.75 -24.60
N THR A 547 1.68 -17.06 -25.90
CA THR A 547 2.93 -16.88 -26.67
C THR A 547 3.38 -15.42 -26.68
N ARG A 548 2.43 -14.48 -26.83
CA ARG A 548 2.73 -13.04 -26.78
C ARG A 548 3.22 -12.61 -25.40
N ILE A 549 2.63 -13.11 -24.31
CA ILE A 549 3.05 -12.78 -22.95
C ILE A 549 4.49 -13.27 -22.71
N LEU A 550 4.82 -14.51 -23.08
CA LEU A 550 6.19 -15.03 -22.97
C LEU A 550 7.19 -14.19 -23.77
N SER A 551 6.84 -13.80 -25.00
CA SER A 551 7.67 -12.91 -25.82
C SER A 551 7.89 -11.53 -25.17
N LEU A 552 6.86 -10.94 -24.55
CA LEU A 552 6.97 -9.65 -23.85
C LEU A 552 7.84 -9.75 -22.59
N LEU A 553 7.86 -10.91 -21.93
CA LEU A 553 8.74 -11.19 -20.78
C LEU A 553 10.18 -11.57 -21.18
N GLY A 554 10.42 -11.82 -22.47
CA GLY A 554 11.69 -12.37 -22.95
C GLY A 554 11.93 -13.81 -22.48
N LEU A 555 10.85 -14.58 -22.27
CA LEU A 555 10.90 -16.00 -21.93
C LEU A 555 10.61 -16.85 -23.18
N PRO A 556 11.35 -17.94 -23.41
CA PRO A 556 11.11 -18.79 -24.57
C PRO A 556 9.87 -19.67 -24.38
N VAL A 557 9.15 -19.96 -25.46
CA VAL A 557 8.01 -20.92 -25.45
C VAL A 557 8.44 -22.34 -25.06
N SER A 558 9.74 -22.64 -25.15
CA SER A 558 10.31 -23.93 -24.78
C SER A 558 10.15 -24.27 -23.31
N ILE A 559 9.89 -23.30 -22.42
CA ILE A 559 9.57 -23.59 -21.01
C ILE A 559 8.28 -24.41 -20.85
N TYR A 560 7.36 -24.32 -21.82
CA TYR A 560 6.16 -25.14 -21.88
C TYR A 560 6.33 -26.33 -22.84
N GLN A 561 6.92 -26.10 -24.02
CA GLN A 561 7.08 -27.16 -25.01
C GLN A 561 8.04 -28.27 -24.54
N GLY A 562 9.05 -27.91 -23.75
CA GLY A 562 10.02 -28.84 -23.18
C GLY A 562 9.44 -29.82 -22.15
N LEU A 563 8.19 -29.58 -21.71
CA LEU A 563 7.43 -30.54 -20.91
C LEU A 563 6.89 -31.71 -21.75
N SER A 564 6.79 -31.54 -23.08
CA SER A 564 6.43 -32.61 -24.00
C SER A 564 7.70 -33.42 -24.35
N ARG A 565 8.00 -34.46 -23.57
CA ARG A 565 9.13 -35.37 -23.82
C ARG A 565 8.63 -36.79 -24.04
N GLN A 566 9.26 -37.52 -24.96
CA GLN A 566 9.25 -38.97 -24.98
C GLN A 566 10.34 -39.46 -24.02
N SER A 567 9.98 -40.35 -23.11
CA SER A 567 10.95 -41.19 -22.43
C SER A 567 11.35 -42.27 -23.44
N GLU A 568 12.62 -42.29 -23.84
CA GLU A 568 13.20 -43.40 -24.61
C GLU A 568 13.30 -44.68 -23.77
#